data_AF-A0A1E1IV98-F1
#
_entry.id   AF-A0A1E1IV98-F1
#
_cell.length_a   1.000
_cell.length_b   1.000
_cell.length_c   1.000
_cell.angle_alpha   90.00
_cell.angle_beta   90.00
_cell.angle_gamma   90.00
#
_symmetry.space_group_name_H-M   'P 1'
#
loop_
_entity.id
_entity.type
_entity.pdbx_description
1 polymer ?
#
loop_
_entity_poly.entity_id
_entity_poly.type
_entity_poly.pdbx_seq_one_letter_code
_entity_poly.pdbx_strand_id
1 'polypeptide(L)'
;MLRRTLSCCNRPKGPPGLRPGKEYRLTVPYRSEVTMIRQANFKKFNSNIRELFKKPLEMNNIKAVPRDLGELPRNYVLKLLFFHQPIRLLDLWELCKQHNDVPLDSARHLRLVLKIAKLQKWAYAEKNQTDNLYYYYVHQSRIHEVQQMVRHDEVVKRAQEADSKRQIVRQEEGRQAREAQSLDDHIIALQNTLVSNIGHIRAFDPTFVDTKPYVMESGAVNCAWHWEGAVDTATQEASSHAEKNSKL
;
A
#
# COMPACT_ATOMS: atom_id res chain seq x y z
N MET A 1 6.11 -61.07 -6.24
CA MET A 1 5.44 -60.16 -5.27
C MET A 1 5.91 -60.30 -3.81
N LEU A 2 6.44 -61.45 -3.39
CA LEU A 2 6.85 -61.72 -1.98
C LEU A 2 8.11 -60.96 -1.47
N ARG A 3 9.00 -60.48 -2.36
CA ARG A 3 10.18 -59.70 -1.93
C ARG A 3 9.83 -58.29 -1.43
N ARG A 4 8.73 -57.69 -1.92
CA ARG A 4 8.27 -56.36 -1.47
C ARG A 4 7.61 -56.43 -0.10
N THR A 5 6.85 -57.50 0.19
CA THR A 5 6.16 -57.69 1.48
C THR A 5 7.13 -57.95 2.64
N LEU A 6 8.21 -58.72 2.43
CA LEU A 6 9.23 -58.94 3.46
C LEU A 6 9.98 -57.66 3.88
N SER A 7 10.15 -56.70 2.97
CA SER A 7 10.76 -55.40 3.29
C SER A 7 9.89 -54.52 4.20
N CYS A 8 8.57 -54.72 4.17
CA CYS A 8 7.62 -54.05 5.04
C CYS A 8 7.54 -54.69 6.44
N CYS A 9 7.78 -56.00 6.54
CA CYS A 9 7.82 -56.75 7.81
C CYS A 9 9.14 -56.57 8.58
N ASN A 10 10.24 -56.25 7.89
CA ASN A 10 11.53 -55.89 8.50
C ASN A 10 11.60 -54.44 9.00
N ARG A 11 10.50 -53.85 9.47
CA ARG A 11 10.56 -52.57 10.20
C ARG A 11 10.97 -52.87 11.64
N PRO A 12 12.17 -52.47 12.10
CA PRO A 12 12.56 -52.68 13.49
C PRO A 12 11.59 -51.94 14.41
N LYS A 13 10.88 -52.71 15.24
CA LYS A 13 9.94 -52.28 16.28
C LYS A 13 10.69 -51.67 17.48
N GLY A 14 11.57 -50.71 17.25
CA GLY A 14 12.26 -49.98 18.31
C GLY A 14 11.41 -48.83 18.86
N PRO A 15 11.60 -48.44 20.14
CA PRO A 15 10.99 -47.23 20.71
C PRO A 15 11.29 -45.99 19.84
N PRO A 16 10.43 -44.96 19.87
CA PRO A 16 10.74 -43.68 19.25
C PRO A 16 12.10 -43.20 19.79
N GLY A 17 13.10 -42.95 18.94
CA GLY A 17 14.47 -42.61 19.40
C GLY A 17 15.57 -43.57 19.00
N LEU A 18 15.27 -44.86 18.92
CA LEU A 18 16.30 -45.91 18.92
C LEU A 18 16.34 -46.72 17.62
N ARG A 19 15.80 -46.19 16.52
CA ARG A 19 15.83 -46.88 15.22
C ARG A 19 17.17 -46.63 14.52
N PRO A 20 17.98 -47.67 14.26
CA PRO A 20 19.27 -47.49 13.61
C PRO A 20 19.11 -46.86 12.22
N GLY A 21 19.93 -45.85 11.91
CA GLY A 21 20.04 -45.26 10.58
C GLY A 21 18.91 -44.32 10.15
N LYS A 22 18.00 -43.90 11.05
CA LYS A 22 16.91 -42.95 10.72
C LYS A 22 16.84 -41.79 11.71
N GLU A 23 16.60 -40.58 11.20
CA GLU A 23 16.46 -39.36 12.01
C GLU A 23 15.31 -39.51 13.03
N TYR A 24 15.59 -39.24 14.30
CA TYR A 24 14.63 -39.36 15.41
C TYR A 24 13.28 -38.67 15.10
N ARG A 25 13.34 -37.48 14.52
CA ARG A 25 12.16 -36.65 14.17
C ARG A 25 11.18 -37.36 13.24
N LEU A 26 11.63 -38.34 12.46
CA LEU A 26 10.80 -39.12 11.55
C LEU A 26 10.14 -40.32 12.22
N THR A 27 10.64 -40.70 13.40
CA THR A 27 10.20 -41.84 14.21
C THR A 27 9.18 -41.47 15.28
N VAL A 28 9.04 -40.18 15.59
CA VAL A 28 8.01 -39.64 16.49
C VAL A 28 6.62 -39.91 15.89
N PRO A 29 5.63 -40.38 16.68
CA PRO A 29 4.28 -40.69 16.19
C PRO A 29 3.56 -39.47 15.61
N TYR A 30 3.70 -38.32 16.24
CA TYR A 30 3.21 -37.03 15.74
C TYR A 30 4.39 -36.21 15.21
N ARG A 31 4.41 -35.97 13.89
CA ARG A 31 5.48 -35.20 13.25
C ARG A 31 5.20 -33.71 13.37
N SER A 32 6.22 -32.94 13.72
CA SER A 32 6.13 -31.48 13.61
C SER A 32 5.93 -31.04 12.16
N GLU A 33 5.24 -29.94 11.95
CA GLU A 33 5.03 -29.34 10.63
C GLU A 33 6.36 -29.06 9.92
N VAL A 34 7.36 -28.58 10.66
CA VAL A 34 8.72 -28.36 10.14
C VAL A 34 9.33 -29.66 9.61
N THR A 35 9.10 -30.78 10.30
CA THR A 35 9.54 -32.11 9.83
C THR A 35 8.79 -32.51 8.56
N MET A 36 7.48 -32.24 8.46
CA MET A 36 6.68 -32.52 7.26
C MET A 36 7.16 -31.68 6.06
N ILE A 37 7.42 -30.39 6.25
CA ILE A 37 7.96 -29.48 5.21
C ILE A 37 9.35 -29.91 4.75
N ARG A 38 10.20 -30.41 5.66
CA ARG A 38 11.52 -30.95 5.31
C ARG A 38 11.44 -32.21 4.45
N GLN A 39 10.40 -33.02 4.63
CA GLN A 39 10.17 -34.23 3.83
C GLN A 39 9.49 -33.95 2.49
N ALA A 40 8.83 -32.80 2.34
CA ALA A 40 8.11 -32.38 1.15
C ALA A 40 9.05 -31.97 -0.01
N ASN A 41 9.89 -32.91 -0.46
CA ASN A 41 10.95 -32.70 -1.44
C ASN A 41 10.50 -32.97 -2.89
N PHE A 42 9.23 -32.69 -3.19
CA PHE A 42 8.64 -32.84 -4.51
C PHE A 42 9.06 -31.65 -5.40
N LYS A 43 9.40 -31.91 -6.66
CA LYS A 43 9.70 -30.86 -7.65
C LYS A 43 8.42 -30.20 -8.14
N LYS A 44 7.78 -29.42 -7.29
CA LYS A 44 6.54 -28.69 -7.59
C LYS A 44 6.67 -27.22 -7.21
N PHE A 45 5.76 -26.40 -7.71
CA PHE A 45 5.63 -25.01 -7.29
C PHE A 45 5.49 -24.92 -5.77
N ASN A 46 6.11 -23.91 -5.17
CA ASN A 46 6.12 -23.66 -3.72
C ASN A 46 6.62 -24.87 -2.87
N SER A 47 7.58 -25.62 -3.39
CA SER A 47 8.28 -26.67 -2.63
C SER A 47 9.42 -26.10 -1.80
N ASN A 48 9.92 -26.89 -0.84
CA ASN A 48 11.02 -26.47 0.02
C ASN A 48 12.35 -26.37 -0.77
N ILE A 49 12.66 -25.16 -1.25
CA ILE A 49 13.85 -24.87 -2.07
C ILE A 49 15.14 -25.25 -1.33
N ARG A 50 15.20 -25.08 -0.01
CA ARG A 50 16.41 -25.39 0.78
C ARG A 50 16.76 -26.87 0.70
N GLU A 51 15.78 -27.75 0.85
CA GLU A 51 16.00 -29.20 0.81
C GLU A 51 16.21 -29.71 -0.61
N LEU A 52 15.59 -29.08 -1.61
CA LEU A 52 15.90 -29.35 -3.01
C LEU A 52 17.32 -28.92 -3.39
N PHE A 53 17.79 -27.77 -2.89
CA PHE A 53 19.14 -27.27 -3.17
C PHE A 53 20.25 -28.13 -2.56
N LYS A 54 19.98 -28.86 -1.47
CA LYS A 54 20.91 -29.86 -0.90
C LYS A 54 21.12 -31.07 -1.81
N LYS A 55 20.15 -31.40 -2.66
CA LYS A 55 20.30 -32.50 -3.62
C LYS A 55 21.25 -32.07 -4.75
N PRO A 56 21.95 -33.02 -5.40
CA PRO A 56 22.76 -32.72 -6.58
C PRO A 56 21.97 -31.95 -7.65
N LEU A 57 22.66 -31.10 -8.41
CA LEU A 57 22.04 -30.25 -9.44
C LEU A 57 21.29 -31.08 -10.51
N GLU A 58 21.84 -32.23 -10.88
CA GLU A 58 21.21 -33.21 -11.77
C GLU A 58 19.84 -33.67 -11.24
N MET A 59 19.71 -33.76 -9.92
CA MET A 59 18.51 -34.21 -9.25
C MET A 59 17.51 -33.11 -8.92
N ASN A 60 17.89 -31.84 -8.79
CA ASN A 60 16.98 -30.77 -8.35
C ASN A 60 16.48 -29.84 -9.48
N ASN A 61 17.23 -29.75 -10.60
CA ASN A 61 16.96 -28.84 -11.72
C ASN A 61 16.74 -27.37 -11.31
N ILE A 62 17.34 -26.92 -10.21
CA ILE A 62 17.29 -25.51 -9.79
C ILE A 62 18.29 -24.73 -10.64
N LYS A 63 17.82 -23.76 -11.43
CA LYS A 63 18.69 -22.88 -12.23
C LYS A 63 19.30 -21.78 -11.37
N ALA A 64 20.30 -21.09 -11.91
CA ALA A 64 20.86 -19.91 -11.27
C ALA A 64 19.77 -18.86 -11.03
N VAL A 65 19.82 -18.18 -9.89
CA VAL A 65 18.87 -17.11 -9.55
C VAL A 65 19.05 -15.95 -10.55
N PRO A 66 18.01 -15.58 -11.32
CA PRO A 66 18.08 -14.44 -12.22
C PRO A 66 18.16 -13.16 -11.36
N ARG A 67 19.23 -12.38 -11.55
CA ARG A 67 19.42 -11.09 -10.89
C ARG A 67 19.35 -10.00 -11.93
N ASP A 68 18.56 -8.98 -11.67
CA ASP A 68 18.48 -7.81 -12.53
C ASP A 68 19.76 -6.98 -12.39
N LEU A 69 20.51 -6.80 -13.47
CA LEU A 69 21.73 -5.98 -13.46
C LEU A 69 21.58 -4.74 -14.32
N GLY A 70 20.33 -4.35 -14.59
CA GLY A 70 19.97 -3.22 -15.42
C GLY A 70 20.15 -1.86 -14.74
N GLU A 71 19.49 -0.87 -15.33
CA GLU A 71 19.64 0.53 -14.94
C GLU A 71 18.94 0.86 -13.62
N LEU A 72 17.84 0.19 -13.32
CA LEU A 72 17.05 0.49 -12.12
C LEU A 72 17.83 0.19 -10.83
N PRO A 73 18.37 -1.04 -10.63
CA PRO A 73 19.25 -1.30 -9.48
C PRO A 73 20.53 -0.46 -9.49
N ARG A 74 21.11 -0.21 -10.68
CA ARG A 74 22.32 0.63 -10.82
C ARG A 74 22.06 2.05 -10.33
N ASN A 75 21.03 2.70 -10.84
CA ASN A 75 20.71 4.09 -10.54
C ASN A 75 20.33 4.24 -9.06
N TYR A 76 19.60 3.28 -8.48
CA TYR A 76 19.31 3.24 -7.05
C TYR A 76 20.60 3.22 -6.20
N VAL A 77 21.52 2.30 -6.52
CA VAL A 77 22.80 2.18 -5.80
C VAL A 77 23.67 3.42 -5.97
N LEU A 78 23.72 4.01 -7.16
CA LEU A 78 24.49 5.23 -7.42
C LEU A 78 23.96 6.44 -6.65
N LYS A 79 22.63 6.59 -6.55
CA LYS A 79 21.98 7.63 -5.75
C LYS A 79 22.34 7.50 -4.27
N LEU A 80 22.25 6.29 -3.70
CA LEU A 80 22.67 6.04 -2.31
C LEU A 80 24.17 6.27 -2.11
N LEU A 81 25.00 5.79 -3.04
CA LEU A 81 26.45 5.97 -2.99
C LEU A 81 26.83 7.45 -3.01
N PHE A 82 26.11 8.27 -3.77
CA PHE A 82 26.36 9.71 -3.85
C PHE A 82 26.19 10.42 -2.49
N PHE A 83 25.20 10.02 -1.69
CA PHE A 83 24.96 10.62 -0.37
C PHE A 83 25.95 10.17 0.70
N HIS A 84 26.47 8.95 0.60
CA HIS A 84 27.25 8.33 1.67
C HIS A 84 28.71 8.06 1.29
N GLN A 85 29.21 8.59 0.17
CA GLN A 85 30.61 8.41 -0.20
C GLN A 85 31.56 9.10 0.80
N PRO A 86 32.65 8.44 1.24
CA PRO A 86 33.02 7.04 0.97
C PRO A 86 32.29 6.01 1.84
N ILE A 87 31.89 4.89 1.24
CA ILE A 87 31.21 3.80 1.97
C ILE A 87 31.75 2.41 1.61
N ARG A 88 31.73 1.49 2.58
CA ARG A 88 32.07 0.07 2.37
C ARG A 88 30.89 -0.70 1.80
N LEU A 89 31.15 -1.85 1.18
CA LEU A 89 30.10 -2.71 0.62
C LEU A 89 29.08 -3.17 1.67
N LEU A 90 29.54 -3.52 2.87
CA LEU A 90 28.67 -4.02 3.94
C LEU A 90 27.80 -2.89 4.50
N ASP A 91 28.39 -1.74 4.81
CA ASP A 91 27.65 -0.57 5.31
C ASP A 91 26.62 -0.09 4.27
N LEU A 92 26.99 -0.09 2.98
CA LEU A 92 26.06 0.25 1.90
C LEU A 92 24.89 -0.74 1.83
N TRP A 93 25.13 -2.03 2.07
CA TRP A 93 24.08 -3.03 2.13
C TRP A 93 23.16 -2.84 3.35
N GLU A 94 23.71 -2.43 4.49
CA GLU A 94 22.93 -2.10 5.68
C GLU A 94 22.04 -0.88 5.44
N LEU A 95 22.56 0.17 4.80
CA LEU A 95 21.75 1.31 4.37
C LEU A 95 20.66 0.88 3.39
N CYS A 96 21.00 0.07 2.38
CA CYS A 96 19.99 -0.46 1.46
C CYS A 96 18.84 -1.14 2.21
N LYS A 97 19.11 -1.94 3.25
CA LYS A 97 18.06 -2.61 4.04
C LYS A 97 17.17 -1.66 4.86
N GLN A 98 17.64 -0.46 5.18
CA GLN A 98 16.86 0.53 5.93
C GLN A 98 15.77 1.18 5.06
N HIS A 99 15.95 1.17 3.74
CA HIS A 99 14.93 1.64 2.81
C HIS A 99 13.88 0.56 2.53
N ASN A 100 12.63 0.97 2.31
CA ASN A 100 11.51 0.03 2.06
C ASN A 100 11.48 -0.48 0.60
N ASP A 101 11.73 0.40 -0.38
CA ASP A 101 11.58 0.08 -1.81
C ASP A 101 12.92 -0.25 -2.47
N VAL A 102 13.56 -1.33 -2.02
CA VAL A 102 14.89 -1.73 -2.48
C VAL A 102 14.79 -2.66 -3.69
N PRO A 103 15.38 -2.31 -4.85
CA PRO A 103 15.38 -3.19 -6.02
C PRO A 103 16.40 -4.34 -5.95
N LEU A 104 16.98 -4.59 -4.77
CA LEU A 104 18.07 -5.56 -4.55
C LEU A 104 17.59 -6.72 -3.68
N ASP A 105 17.93 -7.94 -4.08
CA ASP A 105 17.54 -9.17 -3.37
C ASP A 105 18.51 -9.52 -2.22
N SER A 106 19.79 -9.16 -2.36
CA SER A 106 20.88 -9.67 -1.53
C SER A 106 22.17 -8.85 -1.69
N ALA A 107 23.08 -8.93 -0.72
CA ALA A 107 24.41 -8.33 -0.83
C ALA A 107 25.21 -8.84 -2.06
N ARG A 108 24.95 -10.07 -2.50
CA ARG A 108 25.56 -10.61 -3.73
C ARG A 108 25.12 -9.84 -4.97
N HIS A 109 23.85 -9.48 -5.04
CA HIS A 109 23.30 -8.69 -6.14
C HIS A 109 23.84 -7.25 -6.10
N LEU A 110 23.89 -6.60 -4.92
CA LEU A 110 24.58 -5.32 -4.76
C LEU A 110 26.03 -5.37 -5.30
N ARG A 111 26.78 -6.42 -4.95
CA ARG A 111 28.15 -6.61 -5.44
C ARG A 111 28.21 -6.76 -6.97
N LEU A 112 27.26 -7.46 -7.59
CA LEU A 112 27.22 -7.63 -9.05
C LEU A 112 26.86 -6.31 -9.75
N VAL A 113 25.93 -5.54 -9.20
CA VAL A 113 25.58 -4.20 -9.69
C VAL A 113 26.79 -3.28 -9.62
N LEU A 114 27.48 -3.23 -8.48
CA LEU A 114 28.71 -2.43 -8.32
C LEU A 114 29.84 -2.92 -9.25
N LYS A 115 29.93 -4.22 -9.51
CA LYS A 115 30.90 -4.77 -10.47
C LYS A 115 30.64 -4.22 -11.88
N ILE A 116 29.39 -4.22 -12.32
CA ILE A 116 29.02 -3.68 -13.65
C ILE A 116 29.15 -2.16 -13.69
N ALA A 117 28.74 -1.46 -12.63
CA ALA A 117 28.92 -0.02 -12.50
C ALA A 117 30.42 0.37 -12.60
N LYS A 118 31.32 -0.44 -12.02
CA LYS A 118 32.77 -0.27 -12.15
C LYS A 118 33.26 -0.49 -13.59
N LEU A 119 32.77 -1.53 -14.27
CA LEU A 119 33.12 -1.78 -15.68
C LEU A 119 32.67 -0.63 -16.60
N GLN A 120 31.51 -0.04 -16.30
CA GLN A 120 30.94 1.10 -17.03
C GLN A 120 31.48 2.47 -16.58
N LYS A 121 32.46 2.51 -15.66
CA LYS A 121 33.06 3.75 -15.11
C LYS A 121 32.07 4.68 -14.41
N TRP A 122 31.04 4.15 -13.78
CA TRP A 122 30.12 4.92 -12.91
C TRP A 122 30.65 5.06 -11.49
N ALA A 123 31.25 4.00 -10.96
CA ALA A 123 31.81 3.96 -9.63
C ALA A 123 33.21 3.34 -9.68
N TYR A 124 34.06 3.70 -8.74
CA TYR A 124 35.34 3.03 -8.54
C TYR A 124 35.49 2.62 -7.09
N ALA A 125 36.39 1.66 -6.86
CA ALA A 125 36.71 1.19 -5.53
C ALA A 125 38.18 1.49 -5.25
N GLU A 126 38.43 2.19 -4.15
CA GLU A 126 39.76 2.55 -3.67
C GLU A 126 40.05 1.80 -2.39
N LYS A 127 41.29 1.33 -2.26
CA LYS A 127 41.73 0.56 -1.10
C LYS A 127 42.36 1.51 -0.10
N ASN A 128 41.78 1.63 1.08
CA ASN A 128 42.34 2.42 2.16
C ASN A 128 43.61 1.73 2.69
N GLN A 129 44.69 2.50 2.88
CA GLN A 129 45.96 1.97 3.39
C GLN A 129 45.89 1.63 4.88
N THR A 130 45.14 2.41 5.66
CA THR A 130 45.05 2.25 7.13
C THR A 130 44.29 0.97 7.50
N ASP A 131 43.09 0.78 6.94
CA ASP A 131 42.21 -0.32 7.32
C ASP A 131 42.30 -1.53 6.37
N ASN A 132 43.02 -1.41 5.25
CA ASN A 132 43.11 -2.43 4.20
C ASN A 132 41.74 -2.80 3.57
N LEU A 133 40.72 -1.94 3.73
CA LEU A 133 39.36 -2.13 3.23
C LEU A 133 39.11 -1.34 1.93
N TYR A 134 38.13 -1.81 1.15
CA TYR A 134 37.69 -1.13 -0.07
C TYR A 134 36.53 -0.18 0.22
N TYR A 135 36.68 1.06 -0.21
CA TYR A 135 35.66 2.09 -0.20
C TYR A 135 35.21 2.39 -1.62
N TYR A 136 33.91 2.59 -1.79
CA TYR A 136 33.31 2.91 -3.07
C TYR A 136 33.08 4.41 -3.19
N TYR A 137 33.36 4.93 -4.37
CA TYR A 137 33.20 6.33 -4.75
C TYR A 137 32.48 6.42 -6.09
N VAL A 138 31.74 7.50 -6.30
CA VAL A 138 31.21 7.84 -7.63
C VAL A 138 32.36 8.35 -8.49
N HIS A 139 32.42 7.91 -9.75
CA HIS A 139 33.45 8.36 -10.68
C HIS A 139 33.24 9.84 -11.02
N GLN A 140 34.32 10.64 -10.95
CA GLN A 140 34.26 12.09 -11.13
C GLN A 140 33.62 12.52 -12.44
N SER A 141 33.87 11.80 -13.54
CA SER A 141 33.30 12.10 -14.86
C SER A 141 31.78 11.92 -14.96
N ARG A 142 31.16 11.20 -14.01
CA ARG A 142 29.72 10.85 -14.02
C ARG A 142 28.97 11.51 -12.87
N ILE A 143 29.65 12.31 -12.04
CA ILE A 143 29.05 12.87 -10.82
C ILE A 143 27.86 13.80 -11.14
N HIS A 144 27.97 14.58 -12.22
CA HIS A 144 26.91 15.48 -12.66
C HIS A 144 25.65 14.72 -13.11
N GLU A 145 25.84 13.59 -13.79
CA GLU A 145 24.73 12.73 -14.23
C GLU A 145 24.01 12.12 -13.02
N VAL A 146 24.75 11.69 -11.99
CA VAL A 146 24.16 11.19 -10.74
C VAL A 146 23.40 12.29 -10.00
N GLN A 147 23.94 13.51 -9.95
CA GLN A 147 23.24 14.66 -9.38
C GLN A 147 21.93 14.98 -10.12
N GLN A 148 21.93 14.91 -11.44
CA GLN A 148 20.71 15.09 -12.24
C GLN A 148 19.68 14.01 -11.94
N MET A 149 20.11 12.75 -11.80
CA MET A 149 19.22 11.65 -11.43
C MET A 149 18.57 11.87 -10.06
N VAL A 150 19.32 12.33 -9.06
CA VAL A 150 18.78 12.64 -7.73
C VAL A 150 17.78 13.79 -7.80
N ARG A 151 18.12 14.88 -8.49
CA ARG A 151 17.22 16.03 -8.66
C ARG A 151 15.94 15.65 -9.39
N HIS A 152 16.02 14.80 -10.41
CA HIS A 152 14.86 14.32 -11.15
C HIS A 152 13.90 13.54 -10.23
N ASP A 153 14.43 12.62 -9.41
CA ASP A 153 13.62 11.89 -8.43
C ASP A 153 12.92 12.82 -7.44
N GLU A 154 13.62 13.86 -6.95
CA GLU A 154 13.01 14.84 -6.05
C GLU A 154 11.88 15.62 -6.72
N VAL A 155 12.03 16.00 -7.98
CA VAL A 155 10.98 16.67 -8.76
C VAL A 155 9.78 15.76 -8.95
N VAL A 156 10.01 14.50 -9.33
CA VAL A 156 8.93 13.50 -9.50
C VAL A 156 8.21 13.26 -8.18
N LYS A 157 8.95 13.11 -7.06
CA LYS A 157 8.36 12.95 -5.73
C LYS A 157 7.51 14.14 -5.33
N ARG A 158 7.99 15.37 -5.54
CA ARG A 158 7.22 16.59 -5.27
C ARG A 158 5.95 16.69 -6.13
N ALA A 159 6.02 16.28 -7.39
CA ALA A 159 4.85 16.24 -8.28
C ALA A 159 3.81 15.22 -7.78
N GLN A 160 4.24 14.01 -7.41
CA GLN A 160 3.38 12.97 -6.83
C GLN A 160 2.73 13.43 -5.51
N GLU A 161 3.48 14.10 -4.65
CA GLU A 161 2.95 14.68 -3.40
C GLU A 161 1.95 15.82 -3.66
N ALA A 162 2.15 16.61 -4.72
CA ALA A 162 1.19 17.65 -5.11
C ALA A 162 -0.11 17.03 -5.66
N ASP A 163 0.01 15.99 -6.47
CA ASP A 163 -1.14 15.28 -7.04
C ASP A 163 -1.93 14.52 -5.97
N SER A 164 -1.26 13.90 -5.00
CA SER A 164 -1.93 13.23 -3.88
C SER A 164 -2.72 14.24 -3.02
N LYS A 165 -2.14 15.42 -2.73
CA LYS A 165 -2.86 16.51 -2.04
C LYS A 165 -4.08 16.97 -2.82
N ARG A 166 -3.98 17.14 -4.14
CA ARG A 166 -5.12 17.50 -4.99
C ARG A 166 -6.21 16.43 -5.00
N GLN A 167 -5.82 15.16 -5.00
CA GLN A 167 -6.77 14.05 -4.92
C GLN A 167 -7.50 14.01 -3.58
N ILE A 168 -6.79 14.27 -2.47
CA ILE A 168 -7.40 14.35 -1.13
C ILE A 168 -8.44 15.47 -1.10
N VAL A 169 -8.09 16.67 -1.55
CA VAL A 169 -9.03 17.80 -1.61
C VAL A 169 -10.25 17.46 -2.46
N ARG A 170 -10.06 16.87 -3.64
CA ARG A 170 -11.17 16.42 -4.50
C ARG A 170 -12.05 15.36 -3.83
N GLN A 171 -11.45 14.45 -3.06
CA GLN A 171 -12.20 13.43 -2.31
C GLN A 171 -12.99 14.06 -1.16
N GLU A 172 -12.44 15.05 -0.48
CA GLU A 172 -13.12 15.81 0.57
C GLU A 172 -14.31 16.61 0.01
N GLU A 173 -14.11 17.33 -1.10
CA GLU A 173 -15.19 18.02 -1.82
C GLU A 173 -16.29 17.04 -2.26
N GLY A 174 -15.89 15.89 -2.82
CA GLY A 174 -16.83 14.83 -3.18
C GLY A 174 -17.57 14.23 -1.98
N ARG A 175 -16.91 14.14 -0.82
CA ARG A 175 -17.54 13.68 0.43
C ARG A 175 -18.56 14.70 0.93
N GLN A 176 -18.20 15.98 0.95
CA GLN A 176 -19.10 17.07 1.34
C GLN A 176 -20.33 17.14 0.42
N ALA A 177 -20.14 17.00 -0.89
CA ALA A 177 -21.25 16.96 -1.83
C ALA A 177 -22.20 15.77 -1.58
N ARG A 178 -21.66 14.59 -1.25
CA ARG A 178 -22.48 13.43 -0.88
C ARG A 178 -23.18 13.60 0.47
N GLU A 179 -22.53 14.21 1.45
CA GLU A 179 -23.14 14.53 2.73
C GLU A 179 -24.31 15.52 2.54
N ALA A 180 -24.14 16.55 1.71
CA ALA A 180 -25.21 17.48 1.36
C ALA A 180 -26.39 16.77 0.67
N GLN A 181 -26.12 15.93 -0.34
CA GLN A 181 -27.15 15.13 -1.00
C GLN A 181 -27.88 14.19 -0.04
N SER A 182 -27.15 13.53 0.86
CA SER A 182 -27.74 12.65 1.87
C SER A 182 -28.63 13.41 2.85
N LEU A 183 -28.31 14.67 3.16
CA LEU A 183 -29.16 15.52 4.00
C LEU A 183 -30.44 15.91 3.25
N ASP A 184 -30.35 16.27 1.98
CA ASP A 184 -31.51 16.58 1.14
C ASP A 184 -32.45 15.36 1.01
N ASP A 185 -31.89 14.18 0.73
CA ASP A 185 -32.66 12.92 0.68
C ASP A 185 -33.35 12.62 2.01
N HIS A 186 -32.68 12.91 3.13
CA HIS A 186 -33.25 12.73 4.46
C HIS A 186 -34.40 13.72 4.73
N ILE A 187 -34.26 14.99 4.32
CA ILE A 187 -35.32 16.00 4.42
C ILE A 187 -36.55 15.54 3.62
N ILE A 188 -36.36 15.07 2.40
CA ILE A 188 -37.46 14.57 1.55
C ILE A 188 -38.13 13.36 2.20
N ALA A 189 -37.36 12.41 2.75
CA ALA A 189 -37.91 11.25 3.45
C ALA A 189 -38.73 11.66 4.68
N LEU A 190 -38.24 12.62 5.48
CA LEU A 190 -38.96 13.15 6.64
C LEU A 190 -40.25 13.89 6.23
N GLN A 191 -40.21 14.67 5.15
CA GLN A 191 -41.40 15.33 4.60
C GLN A 191 -42.45 14.33 4.15
N ASN A 192 -42.05 13.28 3.41
CA ASN A 192 -42.96 12.22 2.99
C ASN A 192 -43.59 11.50 4.19
N THR A 193 -42.78 11.22 5.23
CA THR A 193 -43.26 10.61 6.47
C THR A 193 -44.24 11.52 7.20
N LEU A 194 -43.96 12.84 7.26
CA LEU A 194 -44.85 13.83 7.85
C LEU A 194 -46.20 13.88 7.14
N VAL A 195 -46.21 13.94 5.79
CA VAL A 195 -47.43 13.92 4.98
C VAL A 195 -48.24 12.64 5.22
N SER A 196 -47.57 11.49 5.25
CA SER A 196 -48.23 10.20 5.57
C SER A 196 -48.88 10.21 6.95
N ASN A 197 -48.15 10.69 7.97
CA ASN A 197 -48.66 10.76 9.34
C ASN A 197 -49.85 11.72 9.48
N ILE A 198 -49.80 12.87 8.80
CA ILE A 198 -50.93 13.81 8.76
C ILE A 198 -52.15 13.15 8.09
N GLY A 199 -51.95 12.39 7.00
CA GLY A 199 -53.01 11.63 6.36
C GLY A 199 -53.67 10.61 7.30
N HIS A 200 -52.87 9.88 8.08
CA HIS A 200 -53.37 8.97 9.11
C HIS A 200 -54.15 9.71 10.20
N ILE A 201 -53.63 10.81 10.75
CA ILE A 201 -54.29 11.57 11.81
C ILE A 201 -55.62 12.16 11.31
N ARG A 202 -55.66 12.70 10.08
CA ARG A 202 -56.88 13.25 9.49
C ARG A 202 -58.01 12.23 9.38
N ALA A 203 -57.68 10.95 9.16
CA ALA A 203 -58.66 9.87 9.11
C ALA A 203 -59.28 9.56 10.49
N PHE A 204 -58.58 9.87 11.58
CA PHE A 204 -59.06 9.68 12.96
C PHE A 204 -59.70 10.94 13.56
N ASP A 205 -59.04 12.09 13.42
CA ASP A 205 -59.49 13.40 13.90
C ASP A 205 -59.12 14.50 12.89
N PRO A 206 -60.07 14.92 12.03
CA PRO A 206 -59.81 15.96 11.03
C PRO A 206 -59.64 17.35 11.67
N THR A 207 -60.25 17.61 12.82
CA THR A 207 -60.23 18.94 13.45
C THR A 207 -58.84 19.31 13.98
N PHE A 208 -58.07 18.30 14.42
CA PHE A 208 -56.68 18.47 14.82
C PHE A 208 -55.73 18.86 13.67
N VAL A 209 -56.08 18.50 12.43
CA VAL A 209 -55.26 18.81 11.25
C VAL A 209 -55.60 20.20 10.71
N ASP A 210 -56.89 20.55 10.65
CA ASP A 210 -57.37 21.84 10.11
C ASP A 210 -57.07 23.03 11.03
N THR A 211 -56.81 22.78 12.33
CA THR A 211 -56.44 23.83 13.32
C THR A 211 -54.95 24.15 13.35
N LYS A 212 -54.10 23.39 12.65
CA LYS A 212 -52.64 23.58 12.67
C LYS A 212 -52.13 24.38 11.46
N PRO A 213 -51.12 25.25 11.67
CA PRO A 213 -50.74 26.29 10.71
C PRO A 213 -50.08 25.80 9.41
N TYR A 214 -49.83 24.50 9.26
CA TYR A 214 -49.17 23.92 8.08
C TYR A 214 -50.15 23.41 7.01
N VAL A 215 -51.46 23.55 7.20
CA VAL A 215 -52.48 23.17 6.21
C VAL A 215 -53.17 24.43 5.71
N MET A 216 -53.15 24.67 4.39
CA MET A 216 -53.84 25.80 3.78
C MET A 216 -55.36 25.60 3.80
N GLU A 217 -56.12 26.67 3.64
CA GLU A 217 -57.60 26.67 3.59
C GLU A 217 -58.18 25.75 2.51
N SER A 218 -57.39 25.41 1.48
CA SER A 218 -57.74 24.43 0.44
C SER A 218 -57.59 22.96 0.88
N GLY A 219 -57.12 22.71 2.10
CA GLY A 219 -56.78 21.38 2.61
C GLY A 219 -55.44 20.82 2.10
N ALA A 220 -54.66 21.63 1.36
CA ALA A 220 -53.32 21.29 0.89
C ALA A 220 -52.27 21.61 1.97
N VAL A 221 -51.29 20.72 2.16
CA VAL A 221 -50.20 20.92 3.12
C VAL A 221 -49.21 21.95 2.56
N ASN A 222 -48.99 23.05 3.29
CA ASN A 222 -47.98 24.05 2.93
C ASN A 222 -46.62 23.61 3.47
N CYS A 223 -45.79 23.04 2.59
CA CYS A 223 -44.42 22.61 2.93
C CYS A 223 -43.37 23.70 2.71
N ALA A 224 -43.77 24.95 2.45
CA ALA A 224 -42.83 26.02 2.19
C ALA A 224 -42.14 26.47 3.48
N TRP A 225 -40.89 26.04 3.68
CA TRP A 225 -40.00 26.61 4.69
C TRP A 225 -39.37 27.87 4.09
N HIS A 226 -39.69 29.03 4.63
CA HIS A 226 -39.01 30.27 4.28
C HIS A 226 -37.78 30.39 5.19
N TRP A 227 -36.59 30.59 4.62
CA TRP A 227 -35.43 30.99 5.41
C TRP A 227 -35.53 32.49 5.68
N GLU A 228 -35.92 32.89 6.89
CA GLU A 228 -36.13 34.30 7.28
C GLU A 228 -34.84 35.16 7.27
N GLY A 229 -33.68 34.63 6.87
CA GLY A 229 -32.42 35.37 6.83
C GLY A 229 -32.18 36.26 5.60
N ALA A 230 -33.05 36.28 4.59
CA ALA A 230 -32.84 37.05 3.35
C ALA A 230 -33.79 38.25 3.15
N VAL A 231 -34.79 38.41 4.01
CA VAL A 231 -35.80 39.48 3.85
C VAL A 231 -35.29 40.81 4.40
N ASP A 232 -34.38 40.81 5.36
CA ASP A 232 -33.89 42.04 5.98
C ASP A 232 -32.97 42.88 5.07
N THR A 233 -32.28 42.26 4.10
CA THR A 233 -31.40 42.99 3.16
C THR A 233 -32.14 43.58 1.96
N ALA A 234 -33.15 42.89 1.42
CA ALA A 234 -33.91 43.39 0.26
C ALA A 234 -34.86 44.55 0.62
N THR A 235 -35.35 44.58 1.87
CA THR A 235 -36.27 45.62 2.34
C THR A 235 -35.56 46.93 2.70
N GLN A 236 -34.25 46.89 3.02
CA GLN A 236 -33.42 48.08 3.22
C GLN A 236 -33.00 48.75 1.89
N GLU A 237 -32.74 47.98 0.84
CA GLU A 237 -32.40 48.55 -0.47
C GLU A 237 -33.61 49.26 -1.12
N ALA A 238 -34.82 48.73 -0.96
CA ALA A 238 -36.05 49.32 -1.49
C ALA A 238 -36.46 50.62 -0.78
N SER A 239 -36.26 50.73 0.54
CA SER A 239 -36.58 51.95 1.30
C SER A 239 -35.58 53.09 1.06
N SER A 240 -34.30 52.77 0.83
CA SER A 240 -33.26 53.77 0.53
C SER A 240 -33.41 54.42 -0.87
N HIS A 241 -34.09 53.74 -1.81
CA HIS A 241 -34.35 54.25 -3.16
C HIS A 241 -35.61 55.13 -3.24
N ALA A 242 -36.59 54.93 -2.36
CA ALA A 242 -37.82 55.72 -2.34
C ALA A 242 -37.64 57.11 -1.70
N GLU A 243 -36.74 57.26 -0.72
CA GLU A 243 -36.48 58.55 -0.05
C GLU A 243 -35.65 59.54 -0.88
N LYS A 244 -34.95 59.09 -1.94
CA LYS A 244 -34.18 59.99 -2.82
C LYS A 244 -35.02 60.67 -3.90
N ASN A 245 -36.22 60.17 -4.21
CA ASN A 245 -37.08 60.70 -5.28
C ASN A 245 -38.20 61.63 -4.78
N SER A 246 -38.31 61.89 -3.47
CA SER A 246 -39.30 62.82 -2.90
C SER A 246 -38.73 64.19 -2.48
N LYS A 247 -37.44 64.43 -2.74
CA LYS A 247 -36.77 65.73 -2.54
C LYS A 247 -36.12 66.21 -3.84
N LEU A 248 -36.94 66.58 -4.81
CA LEU A 248 -36.60 67.48 -5.92
C LEU A 248 -37.85 68.27 -6.31
#